data_AF-A0A952BQR9-F1
#
_entry.id   AF-A0A952BQR9-F1
#
_cell.length_a   1.000
_cell.length_b   1.000
_cell.length_c   1.000
_cell.angle_alpha   90.00
_cell.angle_beta   90.00
_cell.angle_gamma   90.00
#
_symmetry.space_group_name_H-M   'P 1'
#
loop_
_entity.id
_entity.type
_entity.pdbx_description
1 polymer ?
#
loop_
_entity_poly.entity_id
_entity_poly.type
_entity_poly.pdbx_seq_one_letter_code
_entity_poly.pdbx_strand_id
1 'polypeptide(L)'
;MPGPGKPCAKPKLSKWPPDIAAVSTVYTLRQAALILGETEDMVSEASIGMCSEGGCISISDDAFSDDDWAIATAFTDEGIEKLQYIIDAIKAARH
;
A
#
# COMPACT_ATOMS: atom_id res chain seq x y z
N MET A 1 30.38 48.55 7.27
CA MET A 1 29.79 48.36 5.93
C MET A 1 29.70 46.88 5.62
N PRO A 2 28.51 46.25 5.59
CA PRO A 2 28.36 44.86 5.15
C PRO A 2 28.19 44.82 3.63
N GLY A 3 29.04 44.05 2.94
CA GLY A 3 28.98 43.86 1.49
C GLY A 3 27.80 42.98 1.05
N PRO A 4 27.38 43.05 -0.23
CA PRO A 4 26.19 42.36 -0.71
C PRO A 4 26.38 40.84 -0.70
N GLY A 5 25.38 40.15 -0.15
CA GLY A 5 25.34 38.70 -0.01
C GLY A 5 25.52 37.98 -1.34
N LYS A 6 26.36 36.95 -1.33
CA LYS A 6 26.44 35.99 -2.43
C LYS A 6 25.07 35.29 -2.52
N PRO A 7 24.40 35.26 -3.68
CA PRO A 7 23.23 34.42 -3.83
C PRO A 7 23.67 32.95 -3.74
N CYS A 8 23.11 32.21 -2.78
CA CYS A 8 23.26 30.77 -2.70
C CYS A 8 22.86 30.17 -4.07
N ALA A 9 23.77 29.41 -4.68
CA ALA A 9 23.49 28.72 -5.92
C ALA A 9 22.25 27.84 -5.73
N LYS A 10 21.19 28.10 -6.51
CA LYS A 10 20.03 27.21 -6.53
C LYS A 10 20.49 25.86 -7.10
N PRO A 11 20.19 24.72 -6.44
CA PRO A 11 20.44 23.43 -7.04
C PRO A 11 19.69 23.36 -8.36
N LYS A 12 20.41 23.03 -9.44
CA LYS A 12 19.80 22.82 -10.75
C LYS A 12 18.83 21.66 -10.60
N LEU A 13 17.53 21.95 -10.67
CA LEU A 13 16.47 20.96 -10.70
C LEU A 13 16.76 20.06 -11.90
N SER A 14 17.27 18.87 -11.63
CA SER A 14 17.54 17.87 -12.64
C SER A 14 16.23 17.60 -13.37
N LYS A 15 16.28 17.78 -14.68
CA LYS A 15 15.16 17.59 -15.60
C LYS A 15 14.88 16.09 -15.67
N TRP A 16 14.15 15.57 -14.69
CA TRP A 16 13.54 14.24 -14.81
C TRP A 16 12.52 14.35 -15.95
N PRO A 17 12.51 13.46 -16.95
CA PRO A 17 11.37 13.39 -17.87
C PRO A 17 10.09 13.23 -17.05
N PRO A 18 8.93 13.71 -17.53
CA PRO A 18 7.66 13.28 -16.99
C PRO A 18 7.49 11.83 -17.44
N ASP A 19 8.24 10.93 -16.81
CA ASP A 19 7.82 9.56 -16.65
C ASP A 19 6.45 9.71 -16.00
N ILE A 20 5.40 9.37 -16.75
CA ILE A 20 4.03 9.37 -16.24
C ILE A 20 4.12 8.41 -15.08
N ALA A 21 4.32 8.95 -13.87
CA ALA A 21 4.40 8.17 -12.67
C ALA A 21 3.12 7.36 -12.68
N ALA A 22 3.24 6.05 -12.93
CA ALA A 22 2.11 5.16 -12.90
C ALA A 22 1.61 5.26 -11.46
N VAL A 23 0.59 6.09 -11.25
CA VAL A 23 0.01 6.33 -9.95
C VAL A 23 -0.74 5.05 -9.61
N SER A 24 -0.01 4.11 -9.04
CA SER A 24 -0.57 2.86 -8.57
C SER A 24 -1.38 3.19 -7.33
N THR A 25 -2.70 3.20 -7.48
CA THR A 25 -3.60 3.46 -6.37
C THR A 25 -3.62 2.22 -5.49
N VAL A 26 -3.33 2.42 -4.21
CA VAL A 26 -3.37 1.38 -3.20
C VAL A 26 -4.42 1.75 -2.16
N TYR A 27 -5.17 0.76 -1.72
CA TYR A 27 -6.25 0.87 -0.77
C TYR A 27 -5.79 0.28 0.55
N THR A 28 -5.96 1.00 1.65
CA THR A 28 -5.71 0.43 2.98
C THR A 28 -6.69 -0.71 3.25
N LEU A 29 -6.36 -1.60 4.20
CA LEU A 29 -7.25 -2.68 4.61
C LEU A 29 -8.68 -2.22 4.94
N ARG A 30 -8.81 -1.07 5.60
CA ARG A 30 -10.12 -0.46 5.88
C ARG A 30 -10.87 -0.07 4.62
N GLN A 31 -10.17 0.50 3.63
CA GLN A 31 -10.77 0.90 2.37
C GLN A 31 -11.13 -0.32 1.51
N ALA A 32 -10.31 -1.38 1.53
CA ALA A 32 -10.60 -2.65 0.90
C ALA A 32 -11.89 -3.28 1.47
N ALA A 33 -12.06 -3.27 2.79
CA ALA A 33 -13.27 -3.74 3.46
C ALA A 33 -14.53 -2.96 3.01
N LEU A 34 -14.44 -1.64 2.90
CA LEU A 34 -15.53 -0.80 2.40
C LEU A 34 -15.88 -1.10 0.94
N ILE A 35 -14.89 -1.33 0.08
CA ILE A 35 -15.11 -1.65 -1.33
C ILE A 35 -15.77 -3.02 -1.48
N LEU A 36 -15.34 -4.00 -0.69
CA LEU A 36 -15.84 -5.38 -0.74
C LEU A 36 -17.17 -5.56 0.02
N GLY A 37 -17.56 -4.60 0.85
CA GLY A 37 -18.75 -4.69 1.71
C GLY A 37 -18.58 -5.68 2.86
N GLU A 38 -17.35 -5.99 3.24
CA GLU A 38 -17.00 -6.97 4.27
C GLU A 38 -16.40 -6.30 5.51
N THR A 39 -16.17 -7.07 6.57
CA THR A 39 -15.49 -6.58 7.77
C THR A 39 -13.97 -6.53 7.59
N GLU A 40 -13.32 -5.60 8.28
CA GLU A 40 -11.85 -5.51 8.31
C GLU A 40 -11.21 -6.84 8.75
N ASP A 41 -11.85 -7.56 9.68
CA ASP A 41 -11.42 -8.88 10.16
C ASP A 41 -11.42 -9.95 9.04
N MET A 42 -12.49 -10.02 8.25
CA MET A 42 -12.59 -10.98 7.14
C MET A 42 -11.59 -10.67 6.03
N VAL A 43 -11.39 -9.40 5.72
CA VAL A 43 -10.38 -8.95 4.74
C VAL A 43 -8.97 -9.24 5.26
N SER A 44 -8.73 -9.01 6.55
CA SER A 44 -7.47 -9.36 7.19
C SER A 44 -7.21 -10.86 7.08
N GLU A 45 -8.16 -11.71 7.47
CA GLU A 45 -8.05 -13.18 7.38
C GLU A 45 -7.75 -13.63 5.95
N ALA A 46 -8.49 -13.10 4.97
CA ALA A 46 -8.28 -13.41 3.56
C ALA A 46 -6.89 -12.96 3.05
N SER A 47 -6.36 -11.86 3.59
CA SER A 47 -5.06 -11.31 3.21
C SER A 47 -3.85 -12.03 3.82
N ILE A 48 -4.02 -12.77 4.92
CA ILE A 48 -2.93 -13.51 5.58
C ILE A 48 -2.25 -14.50 4.62
N GLY A 49 -2.99 -15.04 3.64
CA GLY A 49 -2.46 -15.95 2.62
C GLY A 49 -1.99 -15.26 1.33
N MET A 50 -2.09 -13.94 1.21
CA MET A 50 -1.76 -13.22 -0.03
C MET A 50 -0.33 -12.69 -0.01
N CYS A 51 0.46 -13.12 -1.01
CA CYS A 51 1.78 -12.56 -1.29
C CYS A 51 1.69 -11.18 -1.95
N SER A 52 2.82 -10.46 -2.03
CA SER A 52 2.88 -9.16 -2.73
C SER A 52 2.68 -9.21 -4.24
N GLU A 53 2.99 -10.34 -4.89
CA GLU A 53 2.55 -10.63 -6.27
C GLU A 53 1.03 -10.79 -6.40
N GLY A 54 0.34 -11.01 -5.28
CA GLY A 54 -1.11 -11.00 -5.18
C GLY A 54 -1.71 -9.60 -5.12
N GLY A 55 -0.91 -8.54 -5.15
CA GLY A 55 -1.37 -7.17 -4.90
C GLY A 55 -1.52 -6.82 -3.42
N CYS A 56 -1.00 -7.64 -2.51
CA CYS A 56 -0.97 -7.40 -1.07
C CYS A 56 0.35 -6.76 -0.64
N ILE A 57 0.30 -5.50 -0.24
CA ILE A 57 1.47 -4.71 0.16
C ILE A 57 1.49 -4.60 1.68
N SER A 58 2.48 -5.24 2.28
CA SER A 58 2.77 -5.15 3.70
C SER A 58 3.77 -4.01 3.95
N ILE A 59 3.42 -3.10 4.85
CA ILE A 59 4.28 -1.99 5.28
C ILE A 59 4.86 -2.36 6.64
N SER A 60 6.17 -2.58 6.68
CA SER A 60 6.93 -2.80 7.91
C SER A 60 7.83 -1.58 8.16
N ASP A 61 7.96 -1.16 9.42
CA ASP A 61 8.89 -0.10 9.81
C ASP A 61 9.98 -0.72 10.69
N ASP A 62 11.22 -0.52 10.26
CA ASP A 62 12.42 -1.09 10.85
C ASP A 62 12.64 -0.64 12.32
N ALA A 63 12.06 0.50 12.73
CA ALA A 63 12.14 0.97 14.11
C ALA A 63 11.19 0.21 15.06
N PHE A 64 10.18 -0.48 14.51
CA PHE A 64 9.33 -1.40 15.25
C PHE A 64 9.89 -2.81 15.08
N SER A 65 10.87 -3.12 15.93
CA SER A 65 11.61 -4.38 16.00
C SER A 65 10.76 -5.57 16.47
N ASP A 66 9.51 -5.67 16.01
CA ASP A 66 8.68 -6.85 16.20
C ASP A 66 8.68 -7.62 14.87
N ASP A 67 9.46 -8.71 14.85
CA ASP A 67 9.95 -9.44 13.68
C ASP A 67 8.86 -10.05 12.77
N ASP A 68 7.58 -9.92 13.13
CA ASP A 68 6.53 -10.77 12.58
C ASP A 68 5.25 -10.05 12.11
N TRP A 69 5.08 -8.75 12.36
CA TRP A 69 3.85 -8.06 11.95
C TRP A 69 4.07 -6.79 11.13
N ALA A 70 3.41 -6.73 9.97
CA ALA A 70 3.30 -5.51 9.19
C ALA A 70 2.46 -4.49 9.97
N ILE A 71 2.93 -3.25 10.02
CA ILE A 71 2.26 -2.13 10.70
C ILE A 71 0.99 -1.74 9.96
N ALA A 72 0.99 -1.90 8.65
CA ALA A 72 -0.18 -1.68 7.83
C ALA A 72 -0.17 -2.59 6.59
N THR A 73 -1.36 -3.01 6.18
CA THR A 73 -1.58 -3.75 4.94
C THR A 73 -2.37 -2.86 3.96
N ALA A 74 -1.89 -2.80 2.73
CA ALA A 74 -2.53 -2.11 1.62
C ALA A 74 -2.67 -3.03 0.41
N PHE A 75 -3.60 -2.71 -0.48
CA PHE A 75 -4.00 -3.56 -1.60
C PHE A 75 -4.05 -2.75 -2.89
N THR A 76 -3.53 -3.29 -3.98
CA THR A 76 -3.78 -2.75 -5.32
C THR A 76 -5.17 -3.14 -5.80
N ASP A 77 -5.61 -2.59 -6.93
CA ASP A 77 -6.87 -2.98 -7.58
C ASP A 77 -6.94 -4.50 -7.83
N GLU A 78 -5.86 -5.10 -8.38
CA GLU A 78 -5.74 -6.55 -8.55
C GLU A 78 -5.79 -7.31 -7.21
N GLY A 79 -5.24 -6.71 -6.15
CA GLY A 79 -5.32 -7.25 -4.79
C GLY A 79 -6.74 -7.29 -4.25
N ILE A 80 -7.57 -6.28 -4.56
CA ILE A 80 -9.00 -6.26 -4.21
C ILE A 80 -9.77 -7.37 -4.94
N GLU A 81 -9.52 -7.56 -6.23
CA GLU A 81 -10.17 -8.62 -7.01
C GLU A 81 -9.82 -10.02 -6.49
N LYS A 82 -8.54 -10.26 -6.18
CA LYS A 82 -8.09 -11.52 -5.57
C LYS A 82 -8.66 -11.71 -4.16
N LEU A 83 -8.73 -10.64 -3.35
CA LEU A 83 -9.38 -10.67 -2.03
C LEU A 83 -10.84 -11.10 -2.14
N GLN A 84 -11.58 -10.55 -3.11
CA GLN A 84 -12.97 -10.92 -3.32
C GLN A 84 -13.13 -12.42 -3.61
N TYR A 85 -12.28 -12.97 -4.48
CA TYR A 85 -12.27 -14.40 -4.79
C TYR A 85 -11.97 -15.27 -3.56
N ILE A 86 -10.98 -14.88 -2.75
CA ILE A 86 -10.61 -15.62 -1.53
C ILE A 86 -11.75 -15.57 -0.51
N ILE A 87 -12.37 -14.41 -0.30
CA ILE A 87 -13.50 -14.26 0.62
C ILE A 87 -14.69 -15.12 0.18
N ASP A 88 -15.00 -15.13 -1.11
CA ASP A 88 -16.07 -15.98 -1.66
C ASP A 88 -15.77 -17.48 -1.43
N ALA A 89 -14.53 -17.90 -1.66
CA ALA A 89 -14.09 -19.27 -1.38
C ALA A 89 -14.19 -19.64 0.11
N ILE A 90 -13.80 -18.72 1.02
CA ILE A 90 -13.96 -18.91 2.47
C ILE A 90 -15.43 -19.05 2.85
N LYS A 91 -16.30 -18.20 2.29
CA LYS A 91 -17.75 -18.25 2.51
C LYS A 91 -18.35 -19.56 2.01
N ALA A 92 -17.95 -20.01 0.82
CA ALA A 92 -18.39 -21.28 0.24
C ALA A 92 -17.94 -22.50 1.05
N ALA A 93 -16.74 -22.47 1.63
CA ALA A 93 -16.22 -23.56 2.47
C ALA A 93 -16.85 -23.63 3.87
N ARG A 94 -17.45 -22.53 4.36
CA ARG A 94 -18.13 -22.45 5.65
C ARG A 94 -19.61 -22.86 5.59
N HIS A 95 -20.14 -23.23 4.42
CA HIS A 95 -21.55 -23.52 4.16
C HIS A 95 -21.79 -24.98 3.77
#